data_AF-A0A1E4IJD2-F1
#
_entry.id   AF-A0A1E4IJD2-F1
#
_cell.length_a   1.000
_cell.length_b   1.000
_cell.length_c   1.000
_cell.angle_alpha   90.00
_cell.angle_beta   90.00
_cell.angle_gamma   90.00
#
_symmetry.space_group_name_H-M   'P 1'
#
loop_
_entity.id
_entity.type
_entity.pdbx_description
1 polymer ?
#
loop_
_entity_poly.entity_id
_entity_poly.type
_entity_poly.pdbx_seq_one_letter_code
_entity_poly.pdbx_strand_id
1 'polypeptide(L)'
;MIADPMQGIEQFESELWRMADNLRANSNLASNEYFMPIPGLIFLRQATNRYHQALVAIEADKAAGKMPDRPLVEADFTRRRALMLPKGAHYEELMALEKGADLGAAVTAAATCLGK
;
A
#
# COMPACT_ATOMS: atom_id res chain seq x y z
N MET A 1 0.35 -29.71 -13.94
CA MET A 1 1.62 -29.00 -13.66
C MET A 1 1.27 -27.74 -12.91
N ILE A 2 1.51 -27.72 -11.59
CA ILE A 2 1.36 -26.52 -10.78
C ILE A 2 2.57 -25.65 -11.15
N ALA A 3 2.34 -24.48 -11.74
CA ALA A 3 3.41 -23.53 -12.02
C ALA A 3 4.17 -23.29 -10.72
N ASP A 4 5.49 -23.52 -10.74
CA ASP A 4 6.34 -23.35 -9.58
C ASP A 4 6.28 -21.88 -9.16
N PRO A 5 5.69 -21.54 -8.00
CA PRO A 5 5.56 -20.15 -7.55
C PRO A 5 6.92 -19.46 -7.40
N MET A 6 8.00 -20.24 -7.29
CA MET A 6 9.36 -19.76 -7.08
C MET A 6 10.04 -19.31 -8.38
N GLN A 7 9.62 -19.81 -9.55
CA GLN A 7 10.28 -19.53 -10.84
C GLN A 7 10.13 -18.09 -11.33
N GLY A 8 9.17 -17.33 -10.78
CA GLY A 8 9.00 -15.90 -11.08
C GLY A 8 9.57 -14.96 -10.01
N ILE A 9 9.98 -15.50 -8.86
CA ILE A 9 10.39 -14.68 -7.71
C ILE A 9 11.76 -14.04 -7.98
N GLU A 10 12.73 -14.79 -8.51
CA GLU A 10 14.07 -14.23 -8.81
C GLU A 10 14.02 -13.12 -9.85
N GLN A 11 13.19 -13.26 -10.89
CA GLN A 11 12.98 -12.23 -11.89
C GLN A 11 12.26 -11.02 -11.29
N PHE A 12 11.22 -11.26 -10.48
CA PHE A 12 10.51 -10.19 -9.78
C PHE A 12 11.41 -9.43 -8.80
N GLU A 13 12.26 -10.13 -8.05
CA GLU A 13 13.27 -9.56 -7.15
C GLU A 13 14.31 -8.74 -7.93
N SER A 14 14.78 -9.25 -9.07
CA SER A 14 15.71 -8.53 -9.95
C SER A 14 15.07 -7.27 -10.53
N GLU A 15 13.81 -7.34 -10.95
CA GLU A 15 13.06 -6.17 -11.42
C GLU A 15 12.81 -5.16 -10.29
N LEU A 16 12.48 -5.63 -9.08
CA LEU A 16 12.35 -4.79 -7.90
C LEU A 16 13.66 -4.06 -7.60
N TRP A 17 14.77 -4.80 -7.62
CA TRP A 17 16.11 -4.27 -7.42
C TRP A 17 16.49 -3.24 -8.49
N ARG A 18 16.18 -3.50 -9.76
CA ARG A 18 16.41 -2.57 -10.87
C ARG A 18 15.54 -1.31 -10.76
N MET A 19 14.27 -1.46 -10.35
CA MET A 19 13.39 -0.32 -10.12
C MET A 19 13.86 0.52 -8.93
N ALA A 20 14.31 -0.13 -7.85
CA ALA A 20 14.93 0.53 -6.71
C ALA A 20 16.25 1.23 -7.10
N ASP A 21 17.08 0.61 -7.94
CA ASP A 21 18.35 1.16 -8.39
C ASP A 21 18.16 2.37 -9.33
N ASN A 22 17.17 2.31 -10.22
CA ASN A 22 16.77 3.46 -11.03
C ASN A 22 16.20 4.60 -10.18
N LEU A 23 15.44 4.29 -9.12
CA LEU A 23 14.99 5.30 -8.18
C LEU A 23 16.20 5.96 -7.52
N ARG A 24 17.10 5.15 -6.94
CA ARG A 24 18.38 5.57 -6.31
C ARG A 24 19.21 6.48 -7.22
N ALA A 25 19.31 6.17 -8.50
CA ALA A 25 20.12 6.92 -9.45
C ALA A 25 19.51 8.30 -9.81
N ASN A 26 18.20 8.50 -9.62
CA ASN A 26 17.49 9.72 -10.02
C ASN A 26 16.97 10.56 -8.84
N SER A 27 17.16 10.11 -7.61
CA SER A 27 16.80 10.84 -6.39
C SER A 27 18.06 11.35 -5.70
N ASN A 28 18.01 12.60 -5.22
CA ASN A 28 19.17 13.30 -4.65
C ASN A 28 19.39 13.02 -3.15
N LEU A 29 18.79 11.96 -2.61
CA LEU A 29 18.87 11.54 -1.19
C LEU A 29 20.09 10.63 -0.96
N ALA A 30 20.52 10.46 0.28
CA ALA A 30 21.68 9.63 0.63
C ALA A 30 21.33 8.13 0.70
N SER A 31 22.29 7.24 0.39
CA SER A 31 22.10 5.78 0.27
C SER A 31 21.40 5.09 1.47
N ASN A 32 21.42 5.72 2.65
CA ASN A 32 20.81 5.28 3.90
C ASN A 32 19.31 5.65 4.05
N GLU A 33 18.75 6.49 3.19
CA GLU A 33 17.34 6.95 3.25
C GLU A 33 16.39 6.14 2.35
N TYR A 34 16.92 5.23 1.51
CA TYR A 34 16.18 4.58 0.41
C TYR A 34 15.68 3.16 0.63
N PHE A 35 16.15 2.46 1.65
CA PHE A 35 15.78 1.06 1.85
C PHE A 35 14.31 0.90 2.29
N MET A 36 13.69 1.97 2.81
CA MET A 36 12.30 2.00 3.28
C MET A 36 11.22 2.33 2.20
N PRO A 37 11.39 3.28 1.26
CA PRO A 37 10.32 3.67 0.36
C PRO A 37 9.82 2.59 -0.61
N ILE A 38 10.68 1.68 -1.10
CA ILE A 38 10.25 0.65 -2.06
C ILE A 38 9.33 -0.40 -1.40
N PRO A 39 9.72 -1.06 -0.28
CA PRO A 39 8.80 -1.92 0.46
C PRO A 39 7.57 -1.16 0.95
N GLY A 40 7.72 0.09 1.38
CA GLY A 40 6.62 0.96 1.81
C GLY A 40 5.58 1.17 0.70
N LEU A 41 6.02 1.43 -0.53
CA LEU A 41 5.12 1.62 -1.67
C LEU A 41 4.33 0.35 -2.01
N ILE A 42 5.01 -0.81 -2.01
CA ILE A 42 4.38 -2.11 -2.26
C ILE A 42 3.38 -2.42 -1.15
N PHE A 43 3.75 -2.18 0.10
CA PHE A 43 2.88 -2.31 1.25
C PHE A 43 1.63 -1.42 1.10
N LEU A 44 1.80 -0.14 0.78
CA LEU A 44 0.68 0.80 0.63
C LEU A 44 -0.26 0.40 -0.51
N ARG A 45 0.27 -0.07 -1.65
CA ARG A 45 -0.54 -0.61 -2.75
C ARG A 45 -1.35 -1.82 -2.29
N GLN A 46 -0.72 -2.76 -1.59
CA GLN A 46 -1.39 -3.96 -1.12
C GLN A 46 -2.42 -3.67 -0.02
N ALA A 47 -2.10 -2.77 0.91
CA ALA A 47 -3.01 -2.30 1.94
C ALA A 47 -4.23 -1.63 1.32
N THR A 48 -4.03 -0.76 0.32
CA THR A 48 -5.10 -0.07 -0.42
C THR A 48 -6.03 -1.07 -1.10
N ASN A 49 -5.49 -2.06 -1.79
CA ASN A 49 -6.29 -3.12 -2.41
C ASN A 49 -7.14 -3.88 -1.39
N ARG A 50 -6.56 -4.23 -0.24
CA ARG A 50 -7.26 -4.94 0.85
C ARG A 50 -8.33 -4.07 1.50
N TYR A 51 -8.07 -2.78 1.65
CA TYR A 51 -9.03 -1.81 2.15
C TYR A 51 -10.27 -1.73 1.25
N HIS A 52 -10.09 -1.59 -0.06
CA HIS A 52 -11.20 -1.55 -1.02
C HIS A 52 -11.99 -2.87 -1.06
N GLN A 53 -11.30 -4.02 -1.00
CA GLN A 53 -11.97 -5.33 -0.88
C GLN A 53 -12.81 -5.43 0.40
N ALA A 54 -12.29 -4.92 1.52
CA ALA A 54 -13.02 -4.89 2.78
C ALA A 54 -14.23 -3.93 2.71
N LEU A 55 -14.10 -2.77 2.07
CA LEU A 55 -15.23 -1.85 1.85
C LEU A 55 -16.37 -2.53 1.08
N VAL A 56 -16.06 -3.19 -0.03
CA VAL A 56 -17.08 -3.92 -0.81
C VAL A 56 -17.79 -4.97 0.05
N ALA A 57 -17.05 -5.72 0.85
CA ALA A 57 -17.62 -6.72 1.75
C ALA A 57 -18.43 -6.10 2.91
N ILE A 58 -18.01 -4.95 3.43
CA ILE A 58 -18.73 -4.19 4.46
C ILE A 58 -20.08 -3.72 3.92
N GLU A 59 -20.09 -3.12 2.73
CA GLU A 59 -21.32 -2.61 2.12
C GLU A 59 -22.29 -3.75 1.76
N ALA A 60 -21.77 -4.90 1.32
CA ALA A 60 -22.58 -6.10 1.13
C ALA A 60 -23.23 -6.60 2.44
N ASP A 61 -22.48 -6.60 3.55
CA ASP A 61 -23.01 -7.02 4.86
C ASP A 61 -24.04 -6.02 5.41
N LYS A 62 -23.85 -4.71 5.20
CA LYS A 62 -24.84 -3.68 5.53
C LYS A 62 -26.13 -3.88 4.73
N ALA A 63 -26.02 -4.06 3.41
CA ALA A 63 -27.17 -4.31 2.55
C ALA A 63 -27.94 -5.60 2.92
N ALA A 64 -27.22 -6.61 3.41
CA ALA A 64 -27.81 -7.85 3.92
C ALA A 64 -28.35 -7.75 5.35
N GLY A 65 -28.27 -6.60 6.02
CA GLY A 65 -28.70 -6.41 7.41
C GLY A 65 -27.84 -7.14 8.45
N LYS A 66 -26.66 -7.63 8.07
CA LYS A 66 -25.73 -8.36 8.95
C LYS A 66 -24.84 -7.44 9.78
N MET A 67 -24.86 -6.15 9.48
CA MET A 67 -24.06 -5.14 10.15
C MET A 67 -24.93 -3.92 10.50
N PRO A 68 -24.82 -3.35 11.71
CA PRO A 68 -25.55 -2.16 12.09
C PRO A 68 -25.16 -0.96 11.21
N ASP A 69 -26.14 -0.11 10.91
CA ASP A 69 -25.92 1.15 10.21
C ASP A 69 -25.29 2.18 11.16
N ARG A 70 -23.96 2.16 11.20
CA ARG A 70 -23.13 3.08 11.98
C ARG A 70 -21.87 3.44 11.19
N PRO A 71 -21.17 4.53 11.54
CA PRO A 71 -19.86 4.84 10.99
C PRO A 71 -18.90 3.65 11.13
N LEU A 72 -18.10 3.42 10.09
CA LEU A 72 -17.10 2.34 10.07
C LEU A 72 -16.02 2.61 11.11
N VAL A 73 -15.62 1.57 11.81
CA VAL A 73 -14.50 1.62 12.77
C VAL A 73 -13.43 0.64 12.35
N GLU A 74 -12.23 0.77 12.91
CA GLU A 74 -11.09 -0.11 12.59
C GLU A 74 -11.41 -1.60 12.71
N ALA A 75 -12.17 -1.98 13.74
CA ALA A 75 -12.59 -3.37 13.96
C ALA A 75 -13.36 -3.96 12.75
N ASP A 76 -14.02 -3.12 11.94
CA ASP A 76 -14.71 -3.55 10.73
C ASP A 76 -13.75 -3.99 9.61
N PHE A 77 -12.56 -3.41 9.57
CA PHE A 77 -11.51 -3.77 8.62
C PHE A 77 -10.65 -4.92 9.15
N THR A 78 -10.26 -4.87 10.42
CA THR A 78 -9.39 -5.90 11.05
C THR A 78 -10.01 -7.29 10.96
N ARG A 79 -11.33 -7.43 11.19
CA ARG A 79 -12.04 -8.72 11.05
C ARG A 79 -12.03 -9.28 9.63
N ARG A 80 -11.73 -8.45 8.62
CA ARG A 80 -11.58 -8.82 7.20
C ARG A 80 -10.12 -8.86 6.74
N ARG A 81 -9.16 -8.85 7.67
CA ARG A 81 -7.72 -8.84 7.38
C ARG A 81 -7.32 -7.64 6.51
N ALA A 82 -7.93 -6.48 6.78
CA ALA A 82 -7.62 -5.21 6.16
C ALA A 82 -7.33 -4.15 7.24
N LEU A 83 -6.57 -3.12 6.87
CA LEU A 83 -6.35 -1.95 7.71
C LEU A 83 -7.39 -0.89 7.33
N MET A 84 -7.92 -0.15 8.31
CA MET A 84 -8.67 1.07 8.02
C MET A 84 -7.66 2.13 7.59
N LEU A 85 -7.66 2.50 6.31
CA LEU A 85 -6.67 3.42 5.77
C LEU A 85 -7.16 4.87 5.85
N PRO A 86 -6.41 5.78 6.51
CA PRO A 86 -6.68 7.20 6.41
C PRO A 86 -6.38 7.67 4.99
N LYS A 87 -7.08 8.70 4.51
CA LYS A 87 -6.98 9.19 3.13
C LYS A 87 -5.52 9.37 2.67
N GLY A 88 -4.66 9.98 3.48
CA GLY A 88 -3.26 10.23 3.14
C GLY A 88 -2.36 8.98 3.01
N ALA A 89 -2.87 7.78 3.34
CA ALA A 89 -2.18 6.51 3.14
C ALA A 89 -2.73 5.71 1.94
N HIS A 90 -3.66 6.29 1.17
CA HIS A 90 -4.18 5.65 -0.04
C HIS A 90 -3.14 5.74 -1.15
N TYR A 91 -2.91 4.63 -1.85
CA TYR A 91 -1.93 4.57 -2.93
C TYR A 91 -2.23 5.57 -4.05
N GLU A 92 -3.51 5.87 -4.27
CA GLU A 92 -3.98 6.84 -5.25
C GLU A 92 -3.45 8.26 -4.97
N GLU A 93 -3.30 8.65 -3.70
CA GLU A 93 -2.73 9.94 -3.31
C GLU A 93 -1.23 10.01 -3.67
N LEU A 94 -0.51 8.90 -3.56
CA LEU A 94 0.89 8.82 -4.00
C LEU A 94 1.02 8.86 -5.52
N MET A 95 0.04 8.32 -6.26
CA MET A 95 0.01 8.37 -7.73
C MET A 95 -0.41 9.74 -8.27
N ALA A 96 -1.11 10.55 -7.48
CA ALA A 96 -1.49 11.90 -7.83
C ALA A 96 -0.35 12.93 -7.68
N LEU A 97 0.80 12.53 -7.15
CA LEU A 97 1.96 13.41 -6.98
C LEU A 97 2.49 13.90 -8.33
N GLU A 98 2.90 15.16 -8.38
CA GLU A 98 3.50 15.75 -9.58
C GLU A 98 4.82 15.08 -9.96
N LYS A 99 5.13 15.09 -11.26
CA LYS A 99 6.36 14.52 -11.79
C LYS A 99 7.57 15.29 -11.26
N GLY A 100 8.34 14.66 -10.37
CA GLY A 100 9.50 15.28 -9.69
C GLY A 100 9.30 15.50 -8.18
N ALA A 101 8.11 15.20 -7.64
CA ALA A 101 7.89 15.19 -6.19
C ALA A 101 8.75 14.11 -5.50
N ASP A 102 9.14 14.38 -4.25
CA ASP A 102 9.87 13.42 -3.42
C ASP A 102 8.95 12.27 -2.98
N LEU A 103 8.98 11.20 -3.76
CA LEU A 103 8.22 9.98 -3.49
C LEU A 103 8.64 9.34 -2.16
N GLY A 104 9.91 9.43 -1.77
CA GLY A 104 10.41 8.86 -0.52
C GLY A 104 9.82 9.53 0.70
N ALA A 105 9.80 10.87 0.69
CA ALA A 105 9.14 11.67 1.71
C ALA A 105 7.62 11.39 1.76
N ALA A 106 6.97 11.27 0.59
CA ALA A 106 5.54 11.00 0.53
C ALA A 106 5.16 9.61 1.08
N VAL A 107 5.93 8.57 0.77
CA VAL A 107 5.73 7.21 1.33
C VAL A 107 5.94 7.22 2.85
N THR A 108 6.93 7.97 3.34
CA THR A 108 7.19 8.11 4.79
C THR A 108 6.06 8.85 5.51
N ALA A 109 5.53 9.91 4.90
CA ALA A 109 4.37 10.64 5.41
C ALA A 109 3.13 9.74 5.47
N ALA A 110 2.86 8.98 4.39
CA ALA A 110 1.77 8.02 4.33
C ALA A 110 1.90 6.94 5.43
N ALA A 111 3.10 6.40 5.65
CA ALA A 111 3.37 5.44 6.72
C ALA A 111 3.12 6.05 8.12
N THR A 112 3.47 7.31 8.34
CA THR A 112 3.24 8.02 9.61
C THR A 112 1.75 8.21 9.90
N CYS A 113 0.91 8.36 8.87
CA CYS A 113 -0.54 8.44 9.02
C CYS A 113 -1.17 7.15 9.57
N LEU A 114 -0.52 5.99 9.43
CA LEU A 114 -1.04 4.70 9.90
C LEU A 114 -0.86 4.49 11.41
N GLY A 115 0.05 5.22 12.04
CA GLY A 115 0.39 5.07 13.46
C GLY A 115 -0.24 6.12 14.38
N LYS A 116 -1.16 6.94 13.87
CA LYS A 116 -1.92 7.96 14.61
C LYS A 116 -3.36 7.51 14.77
#